data_AF-A0A1M7GLV5-F1
#
_entry.id   AF-A0A1M7GLV5-F1
#
_cell.length_a   1.000
_cell.length_b   1.000
_cell.length_c   1.000
_cell.angle_alpha   90.00
_cell.angle_beta   90.00
_cell.angle_gamma   90.00
#
_symmetry.space_group_name_H-M   'P 1'
#
loop_
_entity.id
_entity.type
_entity.pdbx_description
1 polymer ?
#
loop_
_entity_poly.entity_id
_entity_poly.type
_entity_poly.pdbx_seq_one_letter_code
_entity_poly.pdbx_strand_id
1 'polypeptide(L)'
;MKRLIGIAILSLFIVFLLFFIADAKEAFVLNRPKEDFVTTQSYVVVSGETVADTSVAVFVNGEKKEILKVGASGLFVTQADVELGKNVISVKAVFPSGEEEVVSRNVYRLDNDTNLKSLSSILQALKLLILQ
;
A
#
# COMPACT_ATOMS: atom_id res chain seq x y z
N MET A 1 6.35 0.47 -60.42
CA MET A 1 6.43 1.58 -59.43
C MET A 1 5.31 1.54 -58.39
N LYS A 2 4.01 1.46 -58.75
CA LYS A 2 2.89 1.44 -57.78
C LYS A 2 2.98 0.35 -56.70
N ARG A 3 3.45 -0.86 -57.05
CA ARG A 3 3.66 -1.97 -56.11
C ARG A 3 4.80 -1.72 -55.11
N LEU A 4 5.85 -1.03 -55.53
CA LEU A 4 7.00 -0.70 -54.67
C LEU A 4 6.62 0.39 -53.64
N ILE A 5 5.81 1.36 -54.06
CA ILE A 5 5.27 2.41 -53.18
C ILE A 5 4.34 1.81 -52.12
N GLY A 6 3.49 0.83 -52.51
CA GLY A 6 2.61 0.14 -51.56
C GLY A 6 3.37 -0.64 -50.48
N ILE A 7 4.47 -1.32 -50.86
CA ILE A 7 5.33 -2.04 -49.90
C ILE A 7 6.03 -1.07 -48.95
N ALA A 8 6.52 0.08 -49.44
CA ALA A 8 7.17 1.08 -48.61
C ALA A 8 6.20 1.69 -47.57
N ILE A 9 4.95 1.97 -47.96
CA ILE A 9 3.92 2.49 -47.05
C ILE A 9 3.54 1.44 -46.00
N LEU A 10 3.37 0.18 -46.41
CA LEU A 10 3.05 -0.92 -45.50
C LEU A 10 4.19 -1.16 -44.49
N SER A 11 5.44 -1.13 -44.95
CA SER A 11 6.63 -1.20 -44.11
C SER A 11 6.66 -0.09 -43.07
N LEU A 12 6.41 1.16 -43.49
CA LEU A 12 6.41 2.30 -42.58
C LEU A 12 5.28 2.22 -41.55
N PHE A 13 4.12 1.69 -41.95
CA PHE A 13 2.98 1.47 -41.07
C PHE A 13 3.23 0.36 -40.03
N ILE A 14 3.90 -0.73 -40.42
CA ILE A 14 4.30 -1.81 -39.49
C ILE A 14 5.35 -1.28 -38.49
N VAL A 15 6.33 -0.51 -38.95
CA VAL A 15 7.32 0.11 -38.05
C VAL A 15 6.64 1.08 -37.07
N PHE A 16 5.69 1.89 -37.54
CA PHE A 16 4.89 2.78 -36.68
C PHE A 16 4.06 2.00 -35.65
N LEU A 17 3.46 0.87 -36.03
CA LEU A 17 2.72 -0.01 -35.12
C LEU A 17 3.62 -0.63 -34.03
N LEU A 18 4.88 -0.97 -34.36
CA LEU A 18 5.85 -1.48 -33.39
C LEU A 18 6.32 -0.43 -32.37
N PHE A 19 6.06 0.87 -32.58
CA PHE A 19 6.32 1.90 -31.58
C PHE A 19 5.20 2.02 -30.53
N PHE A 20 4.04 1.39 -30.74
CA PHE A 20 2.93 1.34 -29.77
C PHE A 20 2.90 0.01 -29.00
N ILE A 21 4.06 -0.54 -28.65
CA ILE A 21 4.09 -1.64 -27.67
C ILE A 21 3.77 -0.99 -26.33
N ALA A 22 2.59 -1.30 -25.80
CA ALA A 22 2.05 -0.74 -24.57
C ALA A 22 3.03 -0.96 -23.40
N ASP A 23 3.39 0.13 -22.72
CA ASP A 23 4.09 0.10 -21.45
C ASP A 23 3.08 -0.38 -20.38
N ALA A 24 3.22 -1.63 -19.95
CA ALA A 24 2.40 -2.19 -18.88
C ALA A 24 2.92 -1.65 -17.55
N LYS A 25 2.35 -0.52 -17.11
CA LYS A 25 2.71 0.12 -15.84
C LYS A 25 2.75 -0.90 -14.70
N GLU A 26 3.89 -0.97 -14.03
CA GLU A 26 4.06 -1.80 -12.84
C GLU A 26 3.07 -1.36 -11.76
N ALA A 27 2.40 -2.32 -11.13
CA ALA A 27 1.32 -2.06 -10.18
C ALA A 27 1.71 -2.50 -8.78
N PHE A 28 1.42 -1.65 -7.79
CA PHE A 28 1.55 -1.95 -6.38
C PHE A 28 0.21 -1.77 -5.65
N VAL A 29 -0.19 -2.78 -4.87
CA VAL A 29 -1.42 -2.75 -4.09
C VAL A 29 -1.14 -3.12 -2.64
N LEU A 30 -1.38 -2.17 -1.74
CA LEU A 30 -1.35 -2.42 -0.30
C LEU A 30 -2.72 -2.92 0.20
N ASN A 31 -2.82 -4.22 0.48
CA ASN A 31 -4.07 -4.85 0.90
C ASN A 31 -4.38 -4.62 2.38
N ARG A 32 -3.36 -4.71 3.25
CA ARG A 32 -3.45 -4.46 4.69
C ARG A 32 -2.21 -3.69 5.19
N PRO A 33 -2.35 -2.84 6.22
CA PRO A 33 -3.62 -2.45 6.85
C PRO A 33 -4.49 -1.58 5.92
N LYS A 34 -5.79 -1.49 6.20
CA LYS A 34 -6.66 -0.48 5.57
C LYS A 34 -6.40 0.89 6.21
N GLU A 35 -6.86 1.95 5.56
CA GLU A 35 -6.80 3.30 6.14
C GLU A 35 -7.52 3.32 7.48
N ASP A 36 -6.97 4.05 8.44
CA ASP A 36 -7.49 4.24 9.80
C ASP A 36 -7.77 2.93 10.56
N PHE A 37 -7.01 1.87 10.27
CA PHE A 37 -7.19 0.58 10.94
C PHE A 37 -6.93 0.68 12.45
N VAL A 38 -7.85 0.15 13.26
CA VAL A 38 -7.76 0.16 14.73
C VAL A 38 -7.41 -1.23 15.24
N THR A 39 -6.44 -1.32 16.16
CA THR A 39 -6.00 -2.57 16.79
C THR A 39 -5.75 -2.38 18.28
N THR A 40 -5.75 -3.47 19.05
CA THR A 40 -5.25 -3.51 20.43
C THR A 40 -3.91 -4.25 20.55
N GLN A 41 -3.49 -4.88 19.45
CA GLN A 41 -2.23 -5.64 19.37
C GLN A 41 -1.05 -4.68 19.20
N SER A 42 0.13 -5.11 19.65
CA SER A 42 1.39 -4.36 19.50
C SER A 42 1.98 -4.42 18.10
N TYR A 43 1.32 -5.10 17.16
CA TYR A 43 1.75 -5.23 15.77
C TYR A 43 0.55 -5.18 14.84
N VAL A 44 0.83 -4.92 13.56
CA VAL A 44 -0.14 -5.07 12.45
C VAL A 44 0.45 -5.88 11.32
N VAL A 45 -0.42 -6.61 10.61
CA VAL A 45 -0.04 -7.31 9.38
C VAL A 45 -0.01 -6.32 8.23
N VAL A 46 1.14 -6.26 7.56
CA VAL A 46 1.36 -5.50 6.33
C VAL A 46 1.41 -6.49 5.19
N SER A 47 0.46 -6.41 4.26
CA SER A 47 0.37 -7.36 3.15
C SER A 47 -0.10 -6.67 1.88
N GLY A 48 0.35 -7.15 0.74
CA GLY A 48 -0.03 -6.61 -0.55
C GLY A 48 0.47 -7.44 -1.71
N GLU A 49 0.31 -6.87 -2.89
CA GLU A 49 0.58 -7.50 -4.17
C GLU A 49 1.35 -6.52 -5.06
N THR A 50 2.31 -7.04 -5.81
CA THR A 50 3.14 -6.27 -6.75
C THR A 50 3.80 -7.20 -7.76
N VAL A 51 4.45 -6.64 -8.77
CA VAL A 51 5.24 -7.42 -9.73
C VAL A 51 6.37 -8.18 -9.04
N ALA A 52 6.72 -9.36 -9.58
CA ALA A 52 7.84 -10.15 -9.08
C ALA A 52 9.14 -9.33 -9.10
N ASP A 53 10.08 -9.70 -8.22
CA ASP A 53 11.36 -8.99 -8.04
C ASP A 53 11.25 -7.52 -7.59
N THR A 54 10.08 -7.06 -7.16
CA THR A 54 9.95 -5.77 -6.46
C THR A 54 10.64 -5.85 -5.09
N SER A 55 11.36 -4.79 -4.71
CA SER A 55 11.85 -4.58 -3.35
C SER A 55 10.84 -3.75 -2.56
N VAL A 56 10.28 -4.30 -1.49
CA VAL A 56 9.27 -3.64 -0.65
C VAL A 56 9.89 -3.26 0.69
N ALA A 57 9.96 -1.97 1.00
CA ALA A 57 10.43 -1.45 2.27
C ALA A 57 9.26 -0.96 3.13
N VAL A 58 9.18 -1.45 4.37
CA VAL A 58 8.15 -1.07 5.33
C VAL A 58 8.73 -0.11 6.36
N PHE A 59 8.01 0.98 6.60
CA PHE A 59 8.36 2.01 7.57
C PHE A 59 7.22 2.19 8.56
N VAL A 60 7.56 2.38 9.84
CA VAL A 60 6.63 2.74 10.91
C VAL A 60 7.09 4.05 11.50
N ASN A 61 6.23 5.07 11.49
CA ASN A 61 6.53 6.41 12.03
C ASN A 61 7.82 7.02 11.43
N GLY A 62 8.12 6.70 10.17
CA GLY A 62 9.32 7.16 9.46
C GLY A 62 10.56 6.28 9.64
N GLU A 63 10.55 5.33 10.58
CA GLU A 63 11.66 4.40 10.79
C GLU A 63 11.52 3.16 9.91
N LYS A 64 12.58 2.79 9.19
CA LYS A 64 12.59 1.57 8.37
C LYS A 64 12.64 0.34 9.27
N LYS A 65 11.65 -0.54 9.14
CA LYS A 65 11.57 -1.77 9.93
C LYS A 65 12.04 -2.98 9.16
N GLU A 66 11.67 -3.09 7.88
CA GLU A 66 11.96 -4.28 7.10
C GLU A 66 12.07 -3.99 5.60
N ILE A 67 12.82 -4.85 4.89
CA ILE A 67 12.87 -4.91 3.43
C ILE A 67 12.59 -6.35 3.00
N LEU A 68 11.63 -6.51 2.08
CA LEU A 68 11.20 -7.79 1.52
C LEU A 68 11.49 -7.80 0.02
N LYS A 69 11.96 -8.93 -0.51
CA LYS A 69 12.02 -9.16 -1.95
C LYS A 69 10.79 -9.98 -2.34
N VAL A 70 10.02 -9.49 -3.31
CA VAL A 70 8.79 -10.15 -3.73
C VAL A 70 9.11 -11.30 -4.70
N GLY A 71 8.61 -12.48 -4.37
CA GLY A 71 8.80 -13.69 -5.18
C GLY A 71 7.87 -13.76 -6.39
N ALA A 72 7.94 -14.89 -7.11
CA ALA A 72 7.21 -15.09 -8.36
C ALA A 72 5.67 -15.05 -8.23
N SER A 73 5.12 -15.21 -7.02
CA SER A 73 3.66 -15.09 -6.78
C SER A 73 3.16 -13.64 -6.78
N GLY A 74 4.07 -12.66 -6.67
CA GLY A 74 3.71 -11.25 -6.54
C GLY A 74 3.17 -10.85 -5.17
N LEU A 75 3.12 -11.78 -4.20
CA LEU A 75 2.57 -11.51 -2.87
C LEU A 75 3.67 -11.20 -1.85
N PHE A 76 3.38 -10.29 -0.92
CA PHE A 76 4.21 -10.08 0.28
C PHE A 76 3.34 -9.98 1.52
N VAL A 77 3.88 -10.46 2.64
CA VAL A 77 3.28 -10.36 3.97
C VAL A 77 4.41 -10.19 4.98
N THR A 78 4.24 -9.23 5.89
CA THR A 78 5.06 -9.11 7.09
C THR A 78 4.26 -8.55 8.26
N GLN A 79 4.89 -8.46 9.43
CA GLN A 79 4.38 -7.80 10.63
C GLN A 79 5.19 -6.53 10.89
N ALA A 80 4.50 -5.47 11.31
CA ALA A 80 5.12 -4.22 11.71
C ALA A 80 4.66 -3.89 13.13
N ASP A 81 5.62 -3.70 14.03
CA ASP A 81 5.35 -3.29 15.41
C ASP A 81 4.79 -1.85 15.44
N VAL A 82 3.80 -1.63 16.30
CA VAL A 82 3.11 -0.35 16.47
C VAL A 82 2.99 0.04 17.94
N GLU A 83 3.18 1.33 18.19
CA GLU A 83 3.09 1.92 19.53
C GLU A 83 1.64 2.27 19.88
N LEU A 84 1.36 2.54 21.16
CA LEU A 84 0.03 3.03 21.55
C LEU A 84 -0.26 4.38 20.86
N GLY A 85 -1.51 4.58 20.47
CA GLY A 85 -1.96 5.77 19.74
C GLY A 85 -1.81 5.64 18.23
N LYS A 86 -1.59 6.78 17.57
CA LYS A 86 -1.52 6.86 16.11
C LYS A 86 -0.13 6.44 15.62
N ASN A 87 -0.12 5.55 14.64
CA ASN A 87 1.04 5.10 13.90
C ASN A 87 0.81 5.35 12.41
N VAL A 88 1.87 5.69 11.68
CA VAL A 88 1.85 5.83 10.23
C VAL A 88 2.68 4.70 9.62
N ILE A 89 2.02 3.80 8.90
CA ILE A 89 2.67 2.71 8.17
C ILE A 89 2.86 3.18 6.73
N SER A 90 4.11 3.34 6.30
CA SER A 90 4.44 3.65 4.91
C SER A 90 5.11 2.44 4.26
N VAL A 91 4.63 2.05 3.09
CA VAL A 91 5.20 0.95 2.32
C VAL A 91 5.67 1.49 0.98
N LYS A 92 6.96 1.32 0.72
CA LYS A 92 7.62 1.74 -0.52
C LYS A 92 7.97 0.52 -1.35
N ALA A 93 7.40 0.43 -2.54
CA ALA A 93 7.80 -0.51 -3.58
C ALA A 93 8.86 0.16 -4.47
N VAL A 94 9.93 -0.57 -4.75
CA VAL A 94 10.93 -0.24 -5.77
C VAL A 94 10.90 -1.37 -6.79
N PHE A 95 10.39 -1.05 -7.97
CA PHE A 95 10.17 -2.04 -9.02
C PHE A 95 11.47 -2.39 -9.76
N PRO A 96 11.51 -3.50 -10.52
CA PRO A 96 12.66 -3.87 -11.34
C PRO A 96 13.09 -2.80 -12.36
N SER A 97 12.13 -2.00 -12.86
CA SER A 97 12.40 -0.85 -13.72
C SER A 97 13.19 0.28 -13.04
N GLY A 98 13.18 0.32 -11.70
CA GLY A 98 13.68 1.42 -10.88
C GLY A 98 12.61 2.45 -10.52
N GLU A 99 11.39 2.36 -11.05
CA GLU A 99 10.26 3.16 -10.60
C GLU A 99 9.91 2.85 -9.14
N GLU A 100 9.35 3.85 -8.46
CA GLU A 100 8.98 3.75 -7.05
C GLU A 100 7.53 4.12 -6.83
N GLU A 101 6.85 3.37 -5.96
CA GLU A 101 5.51 3.69 -5.48
C GLU A 101 5.47 3.64 -3.95
N VAL A 102 4.80 4.62 -3.33
CA VAL A 102 4.69 4.70 -1.87
C VAL A 102 3.23 4.83 -1.48
N VAL A 103 2.78 3.95 -0.57
CA VAL A 103 1.45 4.02 0.04
C VAL A 103 1.59 4.13 1.55
N SER A 104 0.91 5.10 2.14
CA SER A 104 0.85 5.29 3.59
C SER A 104 -0.54 5.02 4.13
N ARG A 105 -0.62 4.44 5.33
CA ARG A 105 -1.85 4.15 6.07
C ARG A 105 -1.73 4.61 7.51
N ASN A 106 -2.75 5.28 8.03
CA ASN A 106 -2.85 5.51 9.46
C ASN A 106 -3.37 4.25 10.16
N VAL A 107 -2.76 3.92 11.29
CA VAL A 107 -3.13 2.80 12.17
C VAL A 107 -3.21 3.31 13.60
N TYR A 108 -4.24 2.91 14.33
CA TYR A 108 -4.46 3.32 15.71
C TYR A 108 -4.39 2.12 16.64
N ARG A 109 -3.40 2.09 17.52
CA ARG A 109 -3.35 1.09 18.59
C ARG A 109 -3.99 1.67 19.84
N LEU A 110 -5.02 1.02 20.35
CA LEU A 110 -5.68 1.41 21.59
C LEU A 110 -5.23 0.50 22.74
N ASP A 111 -5.19 1.07 23.93
CA ASP A 111 -5.14 0.31 25.17
C ASP A 111 -6.57 -0.09 25.56
N ASN A 112 -6.77 -1.36 25.92
CA ASN A 112 -8.06 -1.88 26.38
C ASN A 112 -8.57 -1.10 27.61
N ASP A 113 -7.68 -0.65 28.49
CA ASP A 113 -8.07 0.01 29.73
C ASP A 113 -8.54 1.47 29.49
N THR A 114 -8.00 2.12 28.46
CA THR A 114 -8.36 3.51 28.12
C THR A 114 -9.73 3.61 27.45
N ASN A 115 -10.13 2.60 26.65
CA ASN A 115 -11.44 2.56 25.99
C ASN A 115 -12.59 2.41 26.99
N LEU A 116 -12.43 1.57 28.02
CA LEU A 116 -13.45 1.38 29.06
C LEU A 116 -13.68 2.65 29.88
N LYS A 117 -12.59 3.37 30.21
CA LYS A 117 -12.66 4.62 30.96
C LYS A 117 -13.41 5.70 30.17
N SER A 118 -13.10 5.88 28.89
CA SER A 118 -13.76 6.90 28.05
C SER A 118 -15.25 6.63 27.86
N LEU A 119 -15.65 5.38 27.66
CA LEU A 119 -17.06 4.98 27.58
C LEU A 119 -17.79 5.28 28.89
N SER A 120 -17.16 5.02 30.04
CA SER A 120 -17.77 5.31 31.34
C SER A 120 -18.04 6.81 31.53
N SER A 121 -17.10 7.67 31.11
CA SER A 121 -17.24 9.13 31.19
C SER A 121 -18.35 9.64 30.29
N ILE A 122 -18.48 9.11 29.07
CA ILE A 122 -19.55 9.46 28.14
C ILE A 122 -20.91 9.04 28.71
N LEU A 123 -21.02 7.83 29.27
CA LEU A 123 -22.24 7.37 29.97
C LEU A 123 -22.60 8.27 31.16
N GLN A 124 -21.61 8.74 31.92
CA GLN A 124 -21.85 9.68 33.02
C GLN A 124 -22.37 11.03 32.51
N ALA A 125 -21.75 11.60 31.48
CA ALA A 125 -22.20 12.84 30.86
C ALA A 125 -23.63 12.72 30.29
N LEU A 126 -23.95 11.59 29.64
CA LEU A 126 -25.30 11.31 29.16
C LEU A 126 -26.30 11.18 30.31
N LYS A 127 -25.95 10.48 31.39
CA LYS A 127 -26.81 10.41 32.59
C LYS A 127 -27.09 11.79 33.16
N LEU A 128 -26.08 12.65 33.27
CA LEU A 128 -26.24 14.04 33.73
C LEU A 128 -27.16 14.86 32.83
N LEU A 129 -27.10 14.64 31.51
CA LEU A 129 -27.92 15.36 30.53
C LEU A 129 -29.39 14.92 30.51
N ILE A 130 -29.67 13.65 30.83
CA ILE A 130 -31.03 13.08 30.81
C ILE A 130 -31.74 13.23 32.18
N LEU A 131 -30.99 13.49 33.26
CA LEU A 131 -31.54 13.72 34.61
C LEU A 131 -31.76 15.21 34.97
N GLN A 132 -31.53 16.13 34.02
CA GLN A 132 -31.95 17.53 34.10
C GLN A 132 -33.38 17.70 33.60
#